data_AF-A0A7R7VIE7-F1
#
_entry.id   AF-A0A7R7VIE7-F1
#
_cell.length_a   1.000
_cell.length_b   1.000
_cell.length_c   1.000
_cell.angle_alpha   90.00
_cell.angle_beta   90.00
_cell.angle_gamma   90.00
#
_symmetry.space_group_name_H-M   'P 1'
#
loop_
_entity.id
_entity.type
_entity.pdbx_description
1 polymer ?
#
loop_
_entity_poly.entity_id
_entity_poly.type
_entity_poly.pdbx_seq_one_letter_code
_entity_poly.pdbx_strand_id
1 'polypeptide(L)'
;MAFFMRRPFAVPSALGQIPKATNTARFIHNSSSRPLSKPVSSVFAKSRQTFHNAFKRTYMQPSASPVQGNMTQRLLYGAAIVGGTVMATNFIFNRETREDGGMPAYERSYLNETFMHTGLGVGIIGIAARALHMNGWSYRLMATNPWAVVGLGLVASMGTMFGTFYTPPENYVMKYGLWTGFNITQAALLSPLMFMHPALLARAGLYTVGMMGSLAFVGATAKQEKYLYLGGPLLAGVTIVALSGLAPLALPATATRALAWSDKIWLYGGLAVFGGFTLYDVQKVLAHARMSQRGLMKRDVVNESVSLELDFINIFVRMVQILGMRNNNRK
;
A
#
# COMPACT_ATOMS: atom_id res chain seq x y z
N MET A 1 25.29 -60.03 50.56
CA MET A 1 24.73 -60.56 49.30
C MET A 1 23.28 -60.10 49.21
N ALA A 2 22.90 -59.50 48.09
CA ALA A 2 21.64 -58.80 47.85
C ALA A 2 20.42 -59.71 47.91
N PHE A 3 19.24 -59.17 48.27
CA PHE A 3 17.99 -59.39 47.51
C PHE A 3 16.91 -58.36 47.93
N PHE A 4 16.47 -57.59 46.92
CA PHE A 4 15.18 -56.93 46.64
C PHE A 4 14.09 -56.84 47.74
N MET A 5 13.39 -55.69 47.84
CA MET A 5 12.20 -55.36 47.03
C MET A 5 11.67 -53.94 47.31
N ARG A 6 11.21 -53.25 46.26
CA ARG A 6 10.66 -51.87 46.28
C ARG A 6 9.18 -51.84 46.70
N ARG A 7 8.80 -50.70 47.28
CA ARG A 7 7.52 -50.30 47.89
C ARG A 7 6.26 -50.54 47.03
N PRO A 8 5.10 -50.85 47.65
CA PRO A 8 3.79 -50.73 47.04
C PRO A 8 3.01 -49.48 47.49
N PHE A 9 2.25 -48.93 46.54
CA PHE A 9 0.88 -48.40 46.66
C PHE A 9 0.48 -47.50 47.85
N ALA A 10 0.07 -46.28 47.52
CA ALA A 10 -0.83 -45.47 48.33
C ALA A 10 -2.08 -45.07 47.50
N VAL A 11 -3.23 -45.57 47.95
CA VAL A 11 -4.62 -45.17 47.68
C VAL A 11 -5.19 -45.06 49.10
N PRO A 12 -5.91 -43.99 49.54
CA PRO A 12 -7.34 -43.86 49.18
C PRO A 12 -7.99 -42.45 49.21
N SER A 13 -9.09 -42.34 48.45
CA SER A 13 -10.46 -41.84 48.82
C SER A 13 -10.61 -40.49 49.54
N ALA A 14 -11.57 -39.60 49.27
CA ALA A 14 -13.00 -39.74 48.98
C ALA A 14 -13.50 -38.35 48.47
N LEU A 15 -14.34 -38.23 47.42
CA LEU A 15 -15.80 -38.44 47.33
C LEU A 15 -16.65 -37.26 47.86
N GLY A 16 -17.42 -36.63 46.95
CA GLY A 16 -18.60 -35.80 47.22
C GLY A 16 -18.31 -34.31 47.46
N GLN A 17 -19.07 -33.32 46.99
CA GLN A 17 -20.41 -33.24 46.39
C GLN A 17 -20.51 -31.95 45.56
N ILE A 18 -21.33 -31.98 44.51
CA ILE A 18 -21.89 -30.81 43.80
C ILE A 18 -23.26 -30.50 44.44
N PRO A 19 -23.68 -29.23 44.57
CA PRO A 19 -24.92 -28.83 43.93
C PRO A 19 -24.93 -27.42 43.29
N LYS A 20 -25.94 -27.23 42.43
CA LYS A 20 -26.19 -26.13 41.48
C LYS A 20 -26.75 -24.84 42.11
N ALA A 21 -26.67 -23.80 41.28
CA ALA A 21 -27.18 -22.42 41.34
C ALA A 21 -28.56 -22.16 41.98
N THR A 22 -28.71 -20.98 42.60
CA THR A 22 -29.85 -20.07 42.35
C THR A 22 -29.60 -18.64 42.84
N ASN A 23 -30.10 -17.68 42.06
CA ASN A 23 -30.19 -16.25 42.33
C ASN A 23 -31.12 -15.95 43.52
N THR A 24 -30.71 -15.04 44.40
CA THR A 24 -31.64 -14.23 45.20
C THR A 24 -31.09 -12.83 45.39
N ALA A 25 -31.90 -11.86 44.96
CA ALA A 25 -31.69 -10.43 45.07
C ALA A 25 -31.50 -9.97 46.52
N ARG A 26 -30.62 -8.98 46.74
CA ARG A 26 -30.59 -8.16 47.94
C ARG A 26 -30.77 -6.69 47.57
N PHE A 27 -31.93 -6.16 47.95
CA PHE A 27 -32.15 -4.75 48.20
C PHE A 27 -31.48 -4.38 49.53
N ILE A 28 -30.51 -3.45 49.55
CA ILE A 28 -30.19 -2.65 50.75
C ILE A 28 -29.74 -1.24 50.33
N HIS A 29 -30.59 -0.29 50.70
CA HIS A 29 -30.41 1.10 51.15
C HIS A 29 -29.32 2.05 50.60
N ASN A 30 -29.87 3.21 50.23
CA ASN A 30 -29.28 4.50 49.96
C ASN A 30 -28.50 5.06 51.19
N SER A 31 -27.21 5.37 51.01
CA SER A 31 -26.50 6.33 51.87
C SER A 31 -25.60 7.21 51.01
N SER A 32 -25.93 8.50 50.99
CA SER A 32 -25.17 9.56 50.35
C SER A 32 -23.86 9.77 51.11
N SER A 33 -22.74 9.45 50.47
CA SER A 33 -21.44 10.01 50.84
C SER A 33 -20.65 10.31 49.58
N ARG A 34 -20.26 11.56 49.44
CA ARG A 34 -19.62 12.16 48.27
C ARG A 34 -18.11 12.12 48.49
N PRO A 35 -17.31 11.38 47.69
CA PRO A 35 -15.89 11.65 47.61
C PRO A 35 -15.64 12.65 46.48
N LEU A 36 -15.21 13.85 46.88
CA LEU A 36 -14.70 14.88 45.98
C LEU A 36 -13.36 14.41 45.39
N SER A 37 -13.41 13.63 44.30
CA SER A 37 -12.23 13.30 43.50
C SER A 37 -12.25 14.14 42.22
N LYS A 38 -11.31 15.09 42.12
CA LYS A 38 -11.05 15.82 40.87
C LYS A 38 -10.48 14.81 39.87
N PRO A 39 -11.07 14.60 38.68
CA PRO A 39 -10.41 13.83 37.65
C PRO A 39 -9.27 14.69 37.10
N VAL A 40 -8.02 14.27 37.36
CA VAL A 40 -6.87 14.72 36.58
C VAL A 40 -7.14 14.28 35.15
N SER A 41 -7.58 15.22 34.33
CA SER A 41 -7.83 15.02 32.91
C SER A 41 -6.50 14.75 32.21
N SER A 42 -6.17 13.48 32.02
CA SER A 42 -5.06 13.13 31.14
C SER A 42 -5.45 13.52 29.71
N VAL A 43 -4.86 14.61 29.23
CA VAL A 43 -4.94 15.07 27.83
C VAL A 43 -4.65 13.92 26.85
N PHE A 44 -3.84 12.95 27.28
CA PHE A 44 -3.54 11.72 26.58
C PHE A 44 -4.74 10.78 26.37
N ALA A 45 -5.64 10.61 27.34
CA ALA A 45 -6.82 9.75 27.20
C ALA A 45 -7.86 10.34 26.24
N LYS A 46 -8.06 11.66 26.30
CA LYS A 46 -8.90 12.38 25.32
C LYS A 46 -8.30 12.33 23.92
N SER A 47 -6.98 12.44 23.75
CA SER A 47 -6.34 12.32 22.44
C SER A 47 -6.55 10.94 21.80
N ARG A 48 -6.41 9.85 22.58
CA ARG A 48 -6.67 8.48 22.11
C ARG A 48 -8.13 8.28 21.73
N GLN A 49 -9.07 8.81 22.52
CA GLN A 49 -10.50 8.71 22.20
C GLN A 49 -10.87 9.51 20.94
N THR A 50 -10.31 10.70 20.75
CA THR A 50 -10.51 11.49 19.52
C THR A 50 -9.88 10.83 18.31
N PHE A 51 -8.67 10.25 18.43
CA PHE A 51 -8.03 9.50 17.34
C PHE A 51 -8.81 8.23 16.99
N HIS A 52 -9.25 7.45 17.99
CA HIS A 52 -10.09 6.27 17.76
C HIS A 52 -11.46 6.62 17.16
N ASN A 53 -12.07 7.74 17.55
CA ASN A 53 -13.35 8.20 17.00
C ASN A 53 -13.19 8.81 15.59
N ALA A 54 -12.06 9.47 15.31
CA ALA A 54 -11.72 9.95 13.97
C ALA A 54 -11.52 8.76 13.01
N PHE A 55 -10.80 7.73 13.44
CA PHE A 55 -10.63 6.51 12.66
C PHE A 55 -11.95 5.72 12.49
N LYS A 56 -12.79 5.60 13.53
CA LYS A 56 -14.10 4.94 13.40
C LYS A 56 -15.06 5.67 12.45
N ARG A 57 -15.03 7.01 12.39
CA ARG A 57 -15.87 7.79 11.46
C ARG A 57 -15.50 7.58 9.99
N THR A 58 -14.23 7.30 9.67
CA THR A 58 -13.81 7.02 8.30
C THR A 58 -14.30 5.67 7.79
N TYR A 59 -14.59 4.71 8.68
CA TYR A 59 -15.12 3.39 8.29
C TYR A 59 -16.65 3.35 8.15
N MET A 60 -17.36 4.35 8.66
CA MET A 60 -18.81 4.50 8.50
C MET A 60 -19.16 5.86 7.89
N GLN A 61 -18.65 6.12 6.69
CA GLN A 61 -19.37 7.00 5.79
C GLN A 61 -20.47 6.19 5.10
N PRO A 62 -21.76 6.56 5.26
CA PRO A 62 -22.73 6.27 4.23
C PRO A 62 -22.14 6.82 2.93
N SER A 63 -22.18 6.01 1.88
CA SER A 63 -21.83 6.41 0.52
C SER A 63 -22.36 7.82 0.30
N ALA A 64 -21.48 8.81 0.13
CA ALA A 64 -21.90 10.16 -0.22
C ALA A 64 -22.83 10.00 -1.43
N SER A 65 -24.07 10.48 -1.28
CA SER A 65 -25.07 10.45 -2.34
C SER A 65 -24.40 10.90 -3.64
N PRO A 66 -24.56 10.19 -4.76
CA PRO A 66 -23.95 10.62 -6.01
C PRO A 66 -24.45 12.04 -6.25
N VAL A 67 -23.55 13.04 -6.17
CA VAL A 67 -23.91 14.45 -6.33
C VAL A 67 -24.61 14.57 -7.68
N GLN A 68 -25.93 14.74 -7.62
CA GLN A 68 -26.80 14.87 -8.78
C GLN A 68 -26.64 16.33 -9.25
N GLY A 69 -25.63 16.54 -10.08
CA GLY A 69 -25.22 17.86 -10.54
C GLY A 69 -24.42 17.73 -11.83
N ASN A 70 -24.44 18.80 -12.63
CA ASN A 70 -23.74 18.87 -13.92
C ASN A 70 -22.25 18.49 -13.76
N MET A 71 -21.64 17.92 -14.79
CA MET A 71 -20.23 17.50 -14.79
C MET A 71 -19.29 18.60 -14.28
N THR A 72 -19.58 19.86 -14.62
CA THR A 72 -18.88 21.05 -14.15
C THR A 72 -18.98 21.26 -12.64
N GLN A 73 -20.14 21.01 -12.04
CA GLN A 73 -20.32 21.09 -10.59
C GLN A 73 -19.52 19.98 -9.89
N ARG A 74 -19.55 18.75 -10.43
CA ARG A 74 -18.75 17.64 -9.88
C ARG A 74 -17.25 17.93 -9.93
N LEU A 75 -16.77 18.49 -11.04
CA LEU A 75 -15.38 18.92 -11.18
C LEU A 75 -15.03 20.06 -10.22
N LEU A 76 -15.90 21.06 -10.08
CA LEU A 76 -15.71 22.19 -9.17
C LEU A 76 -15.68 21.73 -7.70
N TYR A 77 -16.61 20.88 -7.28
CA TYR A 77 -16.60 20.29 -5.95
C TYR A 77 -15.35 19.44 -5.71
N GLY A 78 -14.92 18.65 -6.70
CA GLY A 78 -13.66 17.91 -6.65
C GLY A 78 -12.45 18.83 -6.48
N ALA A 79 -12.37 19.89 -7.28
CA ALA A 79 -11.32 20.90 -7.19
C ALA A 79 -11.33 21.64 -5.86
N ALA A 80 -12.51 21.95 -5.30
CA ALA A 80 -12.65 22.59 -4.00
C ALA A 80 -12.18 21.71 -2.85
N ILE A 81 -12.50 20.41 -2.87
CA ILE A 81 -12.00 19.45 -1.87
C ILE A 81 -10.47 19.34 -1.96
N VAL A 82 -9.93 19.23 -3.17
CA VAL A 82 -8.47 19.13 -3.38
C VAL A 82 -7.77 20.42 -2.96
N GLY A 83 -8.22 21.57 -3.44
CA GLY A 83 -7.64 22.87 -3.09
C GLY A 83 -7.78 23.19 -1.60
N GLY A 84 -8.95 22.89 -1.01
CA GLY A 84 -9.21 23.08 0.41
C GLY A 84 -8.35 22.19 1.30
N THR A 85 -8.13 20.93 0.92
CA THR A 85 -7.24 20.02 1.68
C THR A 85 -5.78 20.44 1.56
N VAL A 86 -5.33 20.94 0.41
CA VAL A 86 -3.96 21.48 0.25
C VAL A 86 -3.78 22.74 1.12
N MET A 87 -4.74 23.66 1.15
CA MET A 87 -4.67 24.85 2.00
C MET A 87 -4.70 24.48 3.49
N ALA A 88 -5.62 23.60 3.90
CA ALA A 88 -5.75 23.16 5.28
C ALA A 88 -4.50 22.41 5.76
N THR A 89 -3.90 21.57 4.91
CA THR A 89 -2.66 20.85 5.27
C THR A 89 -1.46 21.79 5.39
N ASN A 90 -1.35 22.81 4.53
CA ASN A 90 -0.32 23.84 4.70
C ASN A 90 -0.49 24.61 6.00
N PHE A 91 -1.74 24.98 6.35
CA PHE A 91 -2.02 25.72 7.58
C PHE A 91 -1.82 24.89 8.85
N ILE A 92 -2.24 23.62 8.85
CA ILE A 92 -2.18 22.74 10.03
C ILE A 92 -0.77 22.19 10.26
N PHE A 93 -0.07 21.79 9.21
CA PHE A 93 1.20 21.08 9.34
C PHE A 93 2.44 21.98 9.16
N ASN A 94 2.25 23.30 9.00
CA ASN A 94 3.31 24.27 8.71
C ASN A 94 4.37 23.67 7.78
N ARG A 95 3.90 23.17 6.64
CA ARG A 95 4.72 22.33 5.77
C ARG A 95 5.87 23.17 5.25
N GLU A 96 7.10 22.75 5.52
CA GLU A 96 8.30 23.28 4.86
C GLU A 96 8.19 23.01 3.35
N THR A 97 7.60 23.96 2.64
CA THR A 97 7.63 24.07 1.20
C THR A 97 8.99 24.59 0.77
N ARG A 98 9.37 24.33 -0.48
CA ARG A 98 10.67 24.77 -0.99
C ARG A 98 10.78 26.30 -0.93
N GLU A 99 11.92 26.80 -0.45
CA GLU A 99 12.15 28.23 -0.17
C GLU A 99 12.28 29.08 -1.44
N ASP A 100 12.53 28.45 -2.61
CA ASP A 100 12.74 29.14 -3.89
C ASP A 100 11.46 29.50 -4.67
N GLY A 101 10.26 29.21 -4.16
CA GLY A 101 8.99 29.63 -4.78
C GLY A 101 8.63 29.02 -6.16
N GLY A 102 9.55 28.31 -6.84
CA GLY A 102 9.32 27.69 -8.16
C GLY A 102 10.34 26.59 -8.49
N MET A 103 9.95 25.53 -9.22
CA MET A 103 10.84 24.42 -9.63
C MET A 103 11.74 24.86 -10.78
N PRO A 104 13.08 24.74 -10.70
CA PRO A 104 13.98 25.05 -11.81
C PRO A 104 13.52 24.37 -13.09
N ALA A 105 13.61 25.06 -14.22
CA ALA A 105 13.11 24.57 -15.51
C ALA A 105 13.69 23.19 -15.87
N TYR A 106 14.97 22.95 -15.52
CA TYR A 106 15.63 21.67 -15.74
C TYR A 106 14.98 20.54 -14.93
N GLU A 107 14.84 20.71 -13.62
CA GLU A 107 14.18 19.74 -12.72
C GLU A 107 12.74 19.43 -13.17
N ARG A 108 12.00 20.48 -13.57
CA ARG A 108 10.62 20.32 -14.06
C ARG A 108 10.57 19.52 -15.35
N SER A 109 11.46 19.80 -16.32
CA SER A 109 11.53 19.06 -17.58
C SER A 109 11.90 17.59 -17.34
N TYR A 110 12.86 17.33 -16.46
CA TYR A 110 13.30 15.98 -16.11
C TYR A 110 12.17 15.18 -15.44
N LEU A 111 11.50 15.81 -14.47
CA LEU A 111 10.37 15.21 -13.78
C LEU A 111 9.22 14.90 -14.74
N ASN A 112 8.86 15.88 -15.60
CA ASN A 112 7.80 15.70 -16.59
C ASN A 112 8.11 14.58 -17.58
N GLU A 113 9.34 14.52 -18.11
CA GLU A 113 9.75 13.42 -18.99
C GLU A 113 9.70 12.07 -18.29
N THR A 114 10.14 11.99 -17.03
CA THR A 114 10.05 10.75 -16.23
C THR A 114 8.59 10.31 -16.10
N PHE A 115 7.68 11.22 -15.75
CA PHE A 115 6.24 10.92 -15.66
C PHE A 115 5.60 10.57 -17.01
N MET A 116 6.05 11.16 -18.11
CA MET A 116 5.59 10.78 -19.45
C MET A 116 6.01 9.35 -19.79
N HIS A 117 7.24 8.96 -19.47
CA HIS A 117 7.70 7.59 -19.65
C HIS A 117 6.93 6.62 -18.76
N THR A 118 6.76 6.92 -17.46
CA THR A 118 5.95 6.10 -16.56
C THR A 118 4.50 5.98 -17.04
N GLY A 119 3.89 7.08 -17.49
CA GLY A 119 2.53 7.07 -18.01
C GLY A 119 2.40 6.22 -19.28
N LEU A 120 3.38 6.31 -20.19
CA LEU A 120 3.44 5.45 -21.37
C LEU A 120 3.65 3.99 -20.99
N GLY A 121 4.56 3.67 -20.07
CA GLY A 121 4.81 2.30 -19.61
C GLY A 121 3.56 1.67 -19.01
N VAL A 122 2.89 2.37 -18.10
CA VAL A 122 1.60 1.95 -17.54
C VAL A 122 0.53 1.78 -18.63
N GLY A 123 0.49 2.67 -19.62
CA GLY A 123 -0.41 2.56 -20.77
C GLY A 123 -0.14 1.29 -21.60
N ILE A 124 1.13 1.02 -21.91
CA ILE A 124 1.59 -0.19 -22.60
C ILE A 124 1.19 -1.43 -21.79
N ILE A 125 1.42 -1.42 -20.47
CA ILE A 125 1.04 -2.53 -19.58
C ILE A 125 -0.46 -2.81 -19.68
N GLY A 126 -1.31 -1.77 -19.60
CA GLY A 126 -2.76 -1.93 -19.66
C GLY A 126 -3.24 -2.51 -20.99
N ILE A 127 -2.72 -1.99 -22.11
CA ILE A 127 -3.07 -2.46 -23.46
C ILE A 127 -2.57 -3.90 -23.66
N ALA A 128 -1.31 -4.17 -23.33
CA ALA A 128 -0.69 -5.48 -23.47
C ALA A 128 -1.38 -6.52 -22.58
N ALA A 129 -1.73 -6.18 -21.34
CA ALA A 129 -2.42 -7.10 -20.43
C ALA A 129 -3.79 -7.48 -20.97
N ARG A 130 -4.51 -6.54 -21.60
CA ARG A 130 -5.78 -6.80 -22.26
C ARG A 130 -5.59 -7.69 -23.49
N ALA A 131 -4.61 -7.38 -24.35
CA ALA A 131 -4.32 -8.18 -25.52
C ALA A 131 -3.94 -9.63 -25.16
N LEU A 132 -3.09 -9.81 -24.15
CA LEU A 132 -2.70 -11.12 -23.62
C LEU A 132 -3.91 -11.89 -23.08
N HIS A 133 -4.78 -11.22 -22.32
CA HIS A 133 -6.00 -11.83 -21.80
C HIS A 133 -6.93 -12.31 -22.92
N MET A 134 -7.15 -11.49 -23.95
CA MET A 134 -7.97 -11.86 -25.12
C MET A 134 -7.36 -13.02 -25.92
N ASN A 135 -6.03 -13.13 -25.97
CA ASN A 135 -5.32 -14.22 -26.64
C ASN A 135 -5.26 -15.52 -25.81
N GLY A 136 -5.97 -15.59 -24.69
CA GLY A 136 -6.00 -16.79 -23.84
C GLY A 136 -4.77 -16.99 -22.94
N TRP A 137 -3.84 -16.02 -22.89
CA TRP A 137 -2.64 -16.09 -22.06
C TRP A 137 -2.99 -16.25 -20.57
N SER A 138 -3.98 -15.50 -20.07
CA SER A 138 -4.39 -15.59 -18.67
C SER A 138 -4.89 -16.98 -18.28
N TYR A 139 -5.57 -17.69 -19.19
CA TYR A 139 -6.01 -19.07 -18.96
C TYR A 139 -4.82 -20.05 -18.94
N ARG A 140 -3.85 -19.87 -19.86
CA ARG A 140 -2.62 -20.68 -19.90
C ARG A 140 -1.77 -20.48 -18.65
N LEU A 141 -1.67 -19.26 -18.15
CA LEU A 141 -0.99 -18.97 -16.89
C LEU A 141 -1.63 -19.69 -15.71
N MET A 142 -2.97 -19.68 -15.62
CA MET A 142 -3.69 -20.39 -14.54
C MET A 142 -3.57 -21.91 -14.63
N ALA A 143 -3.43 -22.46 -15.84
CA ALA A 143 -3.21 -23.88 -16.05
C ALA A 143 -1.74 -24.32 -15.84
N THR A 144 -0.80 -23.37 -15.80
CA THR A 144 0.62 -23.64 -15.57
C THR A 144 0.91 -23.72 -14.07
N ASN A 145 1.96 -24.45 -13.68
CA ASN A 145 2.38 -24.52 -12.28
C ASN A 145 2.62 -23.09 -11.71
N PRO A 146 1.91 -22.68 -10.63
CA PRO A 146 2.02 -21.34 -10.05
C PRO A 146 3.46 -20.95 -9.71
N TRP A 147 4.28 -21.90 -9.23
CA TRP A 147 5.69 -21.63 -8.90
C TRP A 147 6.55 -21.36 -10.13
N ALA A 148 6.26 -22.02 -11.26
CA ALA A 148 6.95 -21.75 -12.51
C ALA A 148 6.58 -20.38 -13.07
N VAL A 149 5.30 -19.99 -12.98
CA VAL A 149 4.84 -18.66 -13.41
C VAL A 149 5.48 -17.56 -12.57
N VAL A 150 5.48 -17.71 -11.24
CA VAL A 150 6.10 -16.74 -10.33
C VAL A 150 7.60 -16.68 -10.54
N GLY A 151 8.29 -17.82 -10.62
CA GLY A 151 9.73 -17.88 -10.82
C GLY A 151 10.19 -17.30 -12.16
N LEU A 152 9.59 -17.75 -13.27
CA LEU A 152 9.93 -17.25 -14.61
C LEU A 152 9.55 -15.79 -14.78
N GLY A 153 8.39 -15.38 -14.27
CA GLY A 153 7.96 -13.98 -14.30
C GLY A 153 8.90 -13.07 -13.51
N LEU A 154 9.37 -13.52 -12.34
CA LEU A 154 10.32 -12.77 -11.53
C LEU A 154 11.68 -12.67 -12.21
N VAL A 155 12.21 -13.77 -12.76
CA VAL A 155 13.48 -13.76 -13.50
C VAL A 155 13.39 -12.88 -14.75
N ALA A 156 12.30 -12.96 -15.51
CA ALA A 156 12.09 -12.12 -16.69
C ALA A 156 11.95 -10.64 -16.30
N SER A 157 11.19 -10.33 -15.25
CA SER A 157 10.99 -8.97 -14.73
C SER A 157 12.30 -8.38 -14.22
N MET A 158 13.02 -9.12 -13.37
CA MET A 158 14.29 -8.67 -12.83
C MET A 158 15.35 -8.57 -13.92
N GLY A 159 15.43 -9.54 -14.82
CA GLY A 159 16.40 -9.54 -15.92
C GLY A 159 16.22 -8.35 -16.87
N THR A 160 14.98 -8.03 -17.24
CA THR A 160 14.69 -6.86 -18.10
C THR A 160 14.91 -5.53 -17.36
N MET A 161 14.59 -5.46 -16.06
CA MET A 161 14.86 -4.30 -15.22
C MET A 161 16.36 -4.06 -15.00
N PHE A 162 17.11 -5.06 -14.56
CA PHE A 162 18.57 -4.96 -14.42
C PHE A 162 19.22 -4.67 -15.76
N GLY A 163 18.78 -5.33 -16.84
CA GLY A 163 19.24 -5.02 -18.19
C GLY A 163 19.06 -3.53 -18.54
N THR A 164 17.90 -2.94 -18.21
CA THR A 164 17.63 -1.51 -18.45
C THR A 164 18.58 -0.62 -17.65
N PHE A 165 18.85 -0.97 -16.39
CA PHE A 165 19.75 -0.21 -15.51
C PHE A 165 21.22 -0.28 -15.91
N TYR A 166 21.69 -1.44 -16.37
CA TYR A 166 23.06 -1.62 -16.85
C TYR A 166 23.26 -1.09 -18.28
N THR A 167 22.18 -0.87 -19.03
CA THR A 167 22.27 -0.35 -20.39
C THR A 167 22.52 1.17 -20.36
N PRO A 168 23.64 1.64 -20.91
CA PRO A 168 23.96 3.04 -20.89
C PRO A 168 23.02 3.79 -21.86
N PRO A 169 22.63 5.05 -21.54
CA PRO A 169 21.56 5.77 -22.25
C PRO A 169 21.86 6.04 -23.73
N GLU A 170 23.11 5.89 -24.17
CA GLU A 170 23.52 6.03 -25.57
C GLU A 170 22.93 4.94 -26.48
N ASN A 171 22.67 3.75 -25.94
CA ASN A 171 22.06 2.65 -26.67
C ASN A 171 20.54 2.66 -26.53
N TYR A 172 19.91 3.67 -27.15
CA TYR A 172 18.46 3.89 -27.08
C TYR A 172 17.65 2.65 -27.45
N VAL A 173 17.97 1.97 -28.57
CA VAL A 173 17.21 0.79 -29.02
C VAL A 173 17.23 -0.34 -27.99
N MET A 174 18.39 -0.63 -27.41
CA MET A 174 18.53 -1.68 -26.40
C MET A 174 17.81 -1.29 -25.11
N LYS A 175 17.91 -0.02 -24.70
CA LYS A 175 17.28 0.47 -23.48
C LYS A 175 15.75 0.45 -23.56
N TYR A 176 15.18 0.99 -24.63
CA TYR A 176 13.73 0.98 -24.83
C TYR A 176 13.21 -0.43 -25.13
N GLY A 177 14.02 -1.29 -25.75
CA GLY A 177 13.70 -2.71 -25.91
C GLY A 177 13.58 -3.43 -24.57
N LEU A 178 14.53 -3.22 -23.66
CA LEU A 178 14.52 -3.80 -22.31
C LEU A 178 13.42 -3.20 -21.43
N TRP A 179 13.20 -1.87 -21.50
CA TRP A 179 12.09 -1.19 -20.82
C TRP A 179 10.73 -1.70 -21.33
N THR A 180 10.56 -1.86 -22.64
CA THR A 180 9.33 -2.44 -23.21
C THR A 180 9.18 -3.91 -22.81
N GLY A 181 10.26 -4.68 -22.81
CA GLY A 181 10.28 -6.07 -22.34
C GLY A 181 9.85 -6.19 -20.87
N PHE A 182 10.32 -5.26 -20.03
CA PHE A 182 9.87 -5.14 -18.65
C PHE A 182 8.36 -4.86 -18.58
N ASN A 183 7.87 -3.86 -19.30
CA ASN A 183 6.45 -3.52 -19.36
C ASN A 183 5.58 -4.70 -19.84
N ILE A 184 5.98 -5.42 -20.88
CA ILE A 184 5.27 -6.60 -21.38
C ILE A 184 5.27 -7.73 -20.34
N THR A 185 6.39 -7.93 -19.63
CA THR A 185 6.46 -8.95 -18.58
C THR A 185 5.53 -8.61 -17.42
N GLN A 186 5.47 -7.34 -17.00
CA GLN A 186 4.50 -6.88 -16.00
C GLN A 186 3.06 -7.09 -16.50
N ALA A 187 2.79 -6.77 -17.77
CA ALA A 187 1.48 -6.99 -18.38
C ALA A 187 1.06 -8.46 -18.38
N ALA A 188 2.00 -9.37 -18.66
CA ALA A 188 1.78 -10.81 -18.63
C ALA A 188 1.45 -11.29 -17.22
N LEU A 189 2.12 -10.77 -16.19
CA LEU A 189 1.86 -11.11 -14.79
C LEU A 189 0.54 -10.53 -14.27
N LEU A 190 0.13 -9.36 -14.78
CA LEU A 190 -1.12 -8.69 -14.41
C LEU A 190 -2.32 -9.18 -15.23
N SER A 191 -2.11 -9.91 -16.32
CA SER A 191 -3.18 -10.39 -17.20
C SER A 191 -4.26 -11.24 -16.50
N PRO A 192 -3.98 -12.03 -15.44
CA PRO A 192 -5.01 -12.72 -14.67
C PRO A 192 -5.98 -11.76 -13.96
N LEU A 193 -5.59 -10.52 -13.65
CA LEU A 193 -6.50 -9.54 -13.04
C LEU A 193 -7.65 -9.16 -13.99
N MET A 194 -7.48 -9.36 -15.31
CA MET A 194 -8.53 -9.08 -16.30
C MET A 194 -9.74 -10.00 -16.19
N PHE A 195 -9.67 -11.09 -15.42
CA PHE A 195 -10.84 -11.89 -15.05
C PHE A 195 -11.79 -11.14 -14.11
N MET A 196 -11.30 -10.12 -13.40
CA MET A 196 -12.13 -9.26 -12.58
C MET A 196 -12.95 -8.31 -13.46
N HIS A 197 -14.05 -7.76 -12.93
CA HIS A 197 -14.87 -6.82 -13.69
C HIS A 197 -14.06 -5.61 -14.19
N PRO A 198 -14.13 -5.26 -15.49
CA PRO A 198 -13.32 -4.18 -16.07
C PRO A 198 -13.64 -2.82 -15.45
N ALA A 199 -14.88 -2.61 -15.01
CA ALA A 199 -15.28 -1.40 -14.27
C ALA A 199 -14.57 -1.27 -12.91
N LEU A 200 -14.21 -2.38 -12.27
CA LEU A 200 -13.44 -2.38 -11.02
C LEU A 200 -11.99 -1.97 -11.29
N LEU A 201 -11.37 -2.57 -12.32
CA LEU A 201 -10.01 -2.24 -12.73
C LEU A 201 -9.88 -0.77 -13.15
N ALA A 202 -10.85 -0.25 -13.90
CA ALA A 202 -10.87 1.16 -14.29
C ALA A 202 -10.96 2.10 -13.08
N ARG A 203 -11.80 1.78 -12.08
CA ARG A 203 -11.89 2.56 -10.84
C ARG A 203 -10.60 2.50 -10.02
N ALA A 204 -10.03 1.31 -9.88
CA ALA A 204 -8.77 1.13 -9.18
C ALA A 204 -7.64 1.93 -9.85
N GLY A 205 -7.56 1.88 -11.18
CA GLY A 205 -6.61 2.67 -11.96
C GLY A 205 -6.78 4.17 -11.75
N LEU A 206 -8.02 4.67 -11.81
CA LEU A 206 -8.31 6.08 -11.54
C LEU A 206 -7.92 6.50 -10.12
N TYR A 207 -8.17 5.67 -9.11
CA TYR A 207 -7.76 5.93 -7.74
C TYR A 207 -6.24 5.94 -7.58
N THR A 208 -5.52 5.02 -8.24
CA THR A 208 -4.06 5.00 -8.22
C THR A 208 -3.47 6.23 -8.90
N VAL A 209 -3.99 6.64 -10.06
CA VAL A 209 -3.54 7.87 -10.75
C VAL A 209 -3.77 9.10 -9.88
N GLY A 210 -4.94 9.21 -9.24
CA GLY A 210 -5.23 10.33 -8.33
C GLY A 210 -4.33 10.33 -7.09
N MET A 211 -4.08 9.16 -6.49
CA MET A 211 -3.18 9.02 -5.34
C MET A 211 -1.74 9.37 -5.72
N MET A 212 -1.20 8.73 -6.76
CA MET A 212 0.17 8.96 -7.22
C MET A 212 0.37 10.41 -7.67
N GLY A 213 -0.58 11.00 -8.39
CA GLY A 213 -0.53 12.41 -8.79
C GLY A 213 -0.51 13.37 -7.58
N SER A 214 -1.30 13.07 -6.54
CA SER A 214 -1.30 13.85 -5.30
C SER A 214 0.02 13.71 -4.53
N LEU A 215 0.53 12.48 -4.38
CA LEU A 215 1.82 12.22 -3.72
C LEU A 215 2.99 12.83 -4.49
N ALA A 216 2.95 12.79 -5.82
CA ALA A 216 3.92 13.43 -6.68
C ALA A 216 3.89 14.95 -6.54
N PHE A 217 2.70 15.55 -6.48
CA PHE A 217 2.56 16.98 -6.21
C PHE A 217 3.19 17.34 -4.85
N VAL A 218 2.92 16.56 -3.80
CA VAL A 218 3.51 16.75 -2.47
C VAL A 218 5.04 16.57 -2.49
N GLY A 219 5.54 15.52 -3.14
CA GLY A 219 6.97 15.26 -3.29
C GLY A 219 7.71 16.38 -4.04
N ALA A 220 7.11 16.88 -5.12
CA ALA A 220 7.63 17.97 -5.94
C ALA A 220 7.65 19.33 -5.24
N THR A 221 6.79 19.51 -4.23
CA THR A 221 6.62 20.77 -3.52
C THR A 221 7.16 20.75 -2.08
N ALA A 222 7.72 19.61 -1.64
CA ALA A 222 8.36 19.47 -0.35
C ALA A 222 9.79 20.00 -0.35
N LYS A 223 10.27 20.40 0.83
CA LYS A 223 11.66 20.80 1.03
C LYS A 223 12.63 19.69 0.60
N GLN A 224 13.73 20.15 0.05
CA GLN A 224 14.79 19.35 -0.52
C GLN A 224 15.29 18.29 0.48
N GLU A 225 15.46 17.05 0.03
CA GLU A 225 16.05 15.91 0.76
C GLU A 225 15.24 15.36 1.95
N LYS A 226 14.11 15.98 2.30
CA LYS A 226 13.26 15.55 3.42
C LYS A 226 12.74 14.12 3.28
N TYR A 227 12.40 13.69 2.06
CA TYR A 227 11.96 12.33 1.78
C TYR A 227 13.09 11.40 1.35
N LEU A 228 14.29 11.89 1.03
CA LEU A 228 15.42 11.02 0.72
C LEU A 228 15.92 10.23 1.96
N TYR A 229 15.76 10.80 3.16
CA TYR A 229 16.04 10.10 4.43
C TYR A 229 15.06 8.96 4.73
N LEU A 230 13.88 8.94 4.09
CA LEU A 230 12.90 7.88 4.29
C LEU A 230 13.27 6.55 3.62
N GLY A 231 14.32 6.50 2.79
CA GLY A 231 14.73 5.26 2.12
C GLY A 231 14.97 4.09 3.08
N GLY A 232 15.65 4.32 4.21
CA GLY A 232 15.92 3.28 5.22
C GLY A 232 14.63 2.73 5.86
N PRO A 233 13.77 3.57 6.47
CA PRO A 233 12.48 3.15 6.99
C PRO A 233 11.55 2.52 5.94
N LEU A 234 11.58 3.00 4.70
CA LEU A 234 10.76 2.46 3.61
C LEU A 234 11.18 1.04 3.23
N LEU A 235 12.49 0.76 3.11
CA LEU A 235 12.99 -0.58 2.87
C LEU A 235 12.60 -1.55 4.00
N ALA A 236 12.68 -1.11 5.25
CA ALA A 236 12.20 -1.90 6.39
C ALA A 236 10.68 -2.15 6.34
N GLY A 237 9.90 -1.19 5.85
CA GLY A 237 8.47 -1.37 5.58
C GLY A 237 8.20 -2.42 4.50
N VAL A 238 8.96 -2.42 3.40
CA VAL A 238 8.82 -3.40 2.31
C VAL A 238 9.14 -4.80 2.79
N THR A 239 10.18 -4.99 3.59
CA THR A 239 10.52 -6.33 4.09
C THR A 239 9.40 -6.91 4.94
N ILE A 240 8.79 -6.10 5.83
CA ILE A 240 7.63 -6.51 6.62
C ILE A 240 6.45 -6.87 5.71
N VAL A 241 6.15 -6.02 4.72
CA VAL A 241 5.06 -6.25 3.76
C VAL A 241 5.31 -7.50 2.91
N ALA A 242 6.54 -7.70 2.44
CA ALA A 242 6.92 -8.86 1.64
C ALA A 242 6.81 -10.16 2.44
N LEU A 243 7.33 -10.19 3.67
CA LEU A 243 7.19 -11.33 4.57
C LEU A 243 5.71 -11.62 4.90
N SER A 244 4.90 -10.57 5.09
CA SER A 244 3.46 -10.70 5.30
C SER A 244 2.72 -11.26 4.07
N GLY A 245 3.19 -10.96 2.85
CA GLY A 245 2.65 -11.51 1.61
C GLY A 245 3.08 -12.95 1.33
N LEU A 246 4.21 -13.39 1.89
CA LEU A 246 4.67 -14.78 1.84
C LEU A 246 4.11 -15.65 2.97
N ALA A 247 3.53 -15.04 4.01
CA ALA A 247 2.95 -15.77 5.14
C ALA A 247 1.90 -16.83 4.74
N PRO A 248 1.00 -16.60 3.76
CA PRO A 248 0.04 -17.61 3.33
C PRO A 248 0.65 -18.83 2.63
N LEU A 249 1.89 -18.71 2.12
CA LEU A 249 2.63 -19.81 1.47
C LEU A 249 3.43 -20.64 2.48
N ALA A 250 3.89 -20.02 3.57
CA ALA A 250 4.69 -20.66 4.60
C ALA A 250 3.87 -21.23 5.78
N LEU A 251 2.67 -20.68 6.02
CA LEU A 251 1.81 -21.07 7.14
C LEU A 251 0.68 -22.01 6.70
N PRO A 252 0.41 -23.10 7.45
CA PRO A 252 -0.74 -23.97 7.19
C PRO A 252 -2.07 -23.20 7.24
N ALA A 253 -3.00 -23.53 6.33
CA ALA A 253 -4.31 -22.90 6.18
C ALA A 253 -5.20 -22.90 7.45
N THR A 254 -4.80 -23.61 8.50
CA THR A 254 -5.44 -23.64 9.82
C THR A 254 -5.19 -22.38 10.67
N ALA A 255 -4.21 -21.53 10.33
CA ALA A 255 -3.91 -20.29 11.05
C ALA A 255 -4.74 -19.07 10.56
N THR A 256 -6.05 -19.24 10.39
CA THR A 256 -6.97 -18.27 9.73
C THR A 256 -6.94 -16.86 10.33
N ARG A 257 -6.73 -16.72 11.65
CA ARG A 257 -6.64 -15.40 12.31
C ARG A 257 -5.30 -14.70 12.06
N ALA A 258 -4.20 -15.45 11.96
CA ALA A 258 -2.90 -14.90 11.60
C ALA A 258 -2.89 -14.48 10.12
N LEU A 259 -3.48 -15.31 9.23
CA LEU A 259 -3.68 -14.98 7.82
C LEU A 259 -4.52 -13.72 7.61
N ALA A 260 -5.62 -13.56 8.34
CA ALA A 260 -6.47 -12.37 8.22
C ALA A 260 -5.78 -11.06 8.67
N TRP A 261 -4.82 -11.15 9.60
CA TRP A 261 -4.05 -10.00 10.05
C TRP A 261 -2.88 -9.69 9.11
N SER A 262 -2.19 -10.72 8.62
CA SER A 262 -1.17 -10.59 7.59
C SER A 262 -1.72 -10.04 6.27
N ASP A 263 -2.95 -10.41 5.88
CA ASP A 263 -3.60 -9.87 4.68
C ASP A 263 -3.87 -8.37 4.81
N LYS A 264 -4.30 -7.89 5.99
CA LYS A 264 -4.53 -6.46 6.23
C LYS A 264 -3.23 -5.67 6.27
N ILE A 265 -2.19 -6.20 6.90
CA ILE A 265 -0.85 -5.57 6.94
C ILE A 265 -0.27 -5.53 5.53
N TRP A 266 -0.39 -6.61 4.79
CA TRP A 266 0.04 -6.65 3.41
C TRP A 266 -0.73 -5.60 2.60
N LEU A 267 -2.06 -5.63 2.57
CA LEU A 267 -2.86 -4.68 1.76
C LEU A 267 -2.66 -3.22 2.17
N TYR A 268 -2.98 -2.87 3.43
CA TYR A 268 -2.99 -1.47 3.87
C TYR A 268 -1.61 -0.96 4.27
N GLY A 269 -0.78 -1.82 4.90
CA GLY A 269 0.62 -1.48 5.19
C GLY A 269 1.43 -1.35 3.91
N GLY A 270 1.24 -2.26 2.95
CA GLY A 270 1.82 -2.14 1.62
C GLY A 270 1.41 -0.85 0.92
N LEU A 271 0.12 -0.50 0.92
CA LEU A 271 -0.36 0.75 0.33
C LEU A 271 0.33 1.99 0.95
N ALA A 272 0.50 2.01 2.27
CA ALA A 272 1.22 3.09 2.95
C ALA A 272 2.70 3.14 2.60
N VAL A 273 3.36 1.98 2.53
CA VAL A 273 4.78 1.85 2.17
C VAL A 273 5.01 2.30 0.74
N PHE A 274 4.26 1.78 -0.24
CA PHE A 274 4.41 2.17 -1.65
C PHE A 274 3.98 3.62 -1.90
N GLY A 275 2.98 4.13 -1.17
CA GLY A 275 2.70 5.56 -1.18
C GLY A 275 3.91 6.38 -0.69
N GLY A 276 4.62 5.90 0.33
CA GLY A 276 5.88 6.49 0.78
C GLY A 276 7.02 6.38 -0.24
N PHE A 277 7.14 5.24 -0.94
CA PHE A 277 8.08 5.11 -2.06
C PHE A 277 7.79 6.12 -3.16
N THR A 278 6.53 6.38 -3.48
CA THR A 278 6.20 7.39 -4.49
C THR A 278 6.72 8.77 -4.11
N LEU A 279 6.66 9.16 -2.82
CA LEU A 279 7.28 10.41 -2.36
C LEU A 279 8.81 10.37 -2.43
N TYR A 280 9.41 9.25 -2.02
CA TYR A 280 10.85 9.04 -2.06
C TYR A 280 11.39 9.11 -3.50
N ASP A 281 10.77 8.39 -4.42
CA ASP A 281 11.13 8.32 -5.83
C ASP A 281 10.98 9.67 -6.52
N VAL A 282 9.92 10.43 -6.24
CA VAL A 282 9.77 11.79 -6.77
C VAL A 282 10.90 12.71 -6.28
N GLN A 283 11.32 12.60 -5.02
CA GLN A 283 12.47 13.36 -4.55
C GLN A 283 13.80 12.85 -5.08
N LYS A 284 13.94 11.55 -5.27
CA LYS A 284 15.11 10.92 -5.89
C LYS A 284 15.28 11.40 -7.33
N VAL A 285 14.20 11.46 -8.12
CA VAL A 285 14.18 12.03 -9.47
C VAL A 285 14.66 13.48 -9.45
N LEU A 286 14.19 14.31 -8.51
CA LEU A 286 14.63 15.70 -8.39
C LEU A 286 16.10 15.81 -7.95
N ALA A 287 16.57 14.91 -7.09
CA ALA A 287 17.99 14.85 -6.72
C ALA A 287 18.87 14.46 -7.90
N HIS A 288 18.45 13.48 -8.68
CA HIS A 288 19.14 13.04 -9.90
C HIS A 288 19.10 14.10 -11.01
N ALA A 289 18.00 14.85 -11.13
CA ALA A 289 17.94 16.00 -12.02
C ALA A 289 19.01 17.05 -11.64
N ARG A 290 19.17 17.38 -10.36
CA ARG A 290 20.20 18.32 -9.89
C ARG A 290 21.63 17.80 -10.13
N MET A 291 21.87 16.52 -9.86
CA MET A 291 23.15 15.85 -10.13
C MET A 291 23.48 15.87 -11.64
N SER A 292 22.48 15.64 -12.48
CA SER A 292 22.61 15.69 -13.93
C SER A 292 22.89 17.11 -14.44
N GLN A 293 22.22 18.13 -13.87
CA GLN A 293 22.49 19.52 -14.20
C GLN A 293 23.92 19.95 -13.84
N ARG A 294 24.49 19.38 -12.76
CA ARG A 294 25.88 19.62 -12.33
C ARG A 294 26.91 18.82 -13.11
N GLY A 295 26.49 18.01 -14.10
CA GLY A 295 27.38 17.15 -14.88
C GLY A 295 27.92 15.94 -14.12
N LEU A 296 27.43 15.67 -12.90
CA LEU A 296 27.87 14.55 -12.07
C LEU A 296 27.24 13.22 -12.51
N MET A 297 26.14 13.27 -13.28
CA MET A 297 25.41 12.09 -13.73
C MET A 297 24.80 12.31 -15.13
N LYS A 298 24.76 11.26 -15.95
CA LYS A 298 24.09 11.31 -17.25
C LYS A 298 22.57 11.37 -17.05
N ARG A 299 21.89 12.09 -17.94
CA ARG A 299 20.42 12.21 -17.92
C ARG A 299 19.80 10.87 -18.27
N ASP A 300 19.07 10.27 -17.34
CA ASP A 300 18.51 8.94 -17.50
C ASP A 300 17.08 8.84 -16.93
N VAL A 301 16.14 9.39 -17.68
CA VAL A 301 14.72 9.43 -17.30
C VAL A 301 14.04 8.06 -17.34
N VAL A 302 14.56 7.13 -18.16
CA VAL A 302 13.98 5.80 -18.31
C VAL A 302 14.20 4.97 -17.06
N ASN A 303 15.42 4.99 -16.49
CA ASN A 303 15.71 4.24 -15.27
C ASN A 303 14.86 4.70 -14.08
N GLU A 304 14.65 6.02 -13.95
CA GLU A 304 13.76 6.54 -12.92
C GLU A 304 12.28 6.22 -13.19
N SER A 305 11.87 6.16 -14.45
CA SER A 305 10.49 5.83 -14.80
C SER A 305 10.11 4.41 -14.38
N VAL A 306 11.06 3.46 -14.40
CA VAL A 306 10.85 2.07 -13.99
C VAL A 306 10.52 1.95 -12.50
N SER A 307 11.15 2.74 -11.62
CA SER A 307 10.84 2.69 -10.19
C SER A 307 9.46 3.26 -9.89
N LEU A 308 9.10 4.38 -10.53
CA LEU A 308 7.75 4.96 -10.47
C LEU A 308 6.68 4.03 -11.07
N GLU A 309 7.00 3.29 -12.14
CA GLU A 309 6.12 2.25 -12.71
C GLU A 309 5.86 1.13 -11.70
N LEU A 310 6.90 0.64 -11.02
CA LEU A 310 6.77 -0.39 -9.99
C LEU A 310 5.91 0.07 -8.81
N ASP A 311 6.09 1.30 -8.34
CA ASP A 311 5.24 1.89 -7.32
C ASP A 311 3.78 1.96 -7.76
N PHE A 312 3.54 2.39 -9.00
CA PHE A 312 2.20 2.44 -9.57
C PHE A 312 1.55 1.05 -9.60
N ILE A 313 2.25 0.05 -10.12
CA ILE A 313 1.74 -1.34 -10.21
C ILE A 313 1.43 -1.87 -8.81
N ASN A 314 2.32 -1.67 -7.85
CA ASN A 314 2.13 -2.14 -6.47
C ASN A 314 0.92 -1.50 -5.79
N ILE A 315 0.73 -0.18 -5.95
CA ILE A 315 -0.45 0.53 -5.44
C ILE A 315 -1.72 0.05 -6.16
N PHE A 316 -1.66 -0.11 -7.49
CA PHE A 316 -2.78 -0.55 -8.32
C PHE A 316 -3.28 -1.95 -7.94
N VAL A 317 -2.41 -2.94 -7.87
CA VAL A 317 -2.78 -4.32 -7.52
C VAL A 317 -3.48 -4.37 -6.16
N ARG A 318 -2.97 -3.61 -5.18
CA ARG A 318 -3.58 -3.51 -3.84
C ARG A 318 -4.94 -2.81 -3.89
N MET A 319 -5.08 -1.75 -4.68
CA MET A 319 -6.35 -1.06 -4.88
C MET A 319 -7.39 -2.00 -5.52
N VAL A 320 -7.00 -2.77 -6.53
CA VAL A 320 -7.84 -3.79 -7.17
C VAL A 320 -8.31 -4.83 -6.14
N GLN A 321 -7.41 -5.32 -5.29
CA GLN A 321 -7.76 -6.29 -4.25
C GLN A 321 -8.72 -5.72 -3.20
N ILE A 322 -8.45 -4.52 -2.70
CA ILE A 322 -9.32 -3.83 -1.73
C ILE A 322 -10.74 -3.64 -2.31
N LEU A 323 -10.84 -3.19 -3.56
CA LEU A 323 -12.13 -3.03 -4.25
C LEU A 323 -12.80 -4.38 -4.50
N GLY A 324 -12.04 -5.41 -4.86
CA GLY A 324 -12.52 -6.78 -5.08
C GLY A 324 -13.16 -7.37 -3.83
N MET A 325 -12.46 -7.29 -2.70
CA MET A 325 -12.96 -7.77 -1.41
C MET A 325 -14.23 -7.03 -0.96
N ARG A 326 -14.28 -5.71 -1.17
CA ARG A 326 -15.45 -4.90 -0.82
C ARG A 326 -16.68 -5.24 -1.65
N ASN A 327 -16.50 -5.66 -2.91
CA ASN A 327 -17.60 -6.08 -3.77
C ASN A 327 -18.11 -7.48 -3.42
N ASN A 328 -17.22 -8.37 -2.95
CA ASN A 328 -17.58 -9.72 -2.53
C ASN A 328 -18.38 -9.73 -1.21
N ASN A 329 -18.09 -8.81 -0.28
CA ASN A 329 -18.83 -8.66 0.99
C ASN A 329 -20.21 -7.96 0.84
N ARG A 330 -20.59 -7.56 -0.38
CA ARG A 330 -21.88 -6.91 -0.68
C ARG A 330 -22.88 -7.84 -1.38
N LYS A 331 -22.46 -9.08 -1.67
CA LYS A 331 -23.34 -10.17 -2.08
C LYS A 331 -23.69 -11.01 -0.87
#